data_AF-A0A7X2YYT3-F1
#
_entry.id   AF-A0A7X2YYT3-F1
#
_cell.length_a   1.000
_cell.length_b   1.000
_cell.length_c   1.000
_cell.angle_alpha   90.00
_cell.angle_beta   90.00
_cell.angle_gamma   90.00
#
_symmetry.space_group_name_H-M   'P 1'
#
loop_
_entity.id
_entity.type
_entity.pdbx_description
1 polymer ?
#
loop_
_entity_poly.entity_id
_entity_poly.type
_entity_poly.pdbx_seq_one_letter_code
_entity_poly.pdbx_strand_id
1 'polypeptide(L)'
;MPSSGEIRRKAAGVRVISEDIRRESSKYQSVVGDVSTWWKGEAGTSFRTGYQQIHRDISDLLRKLESLESKLGSNLAHAVDRAEEERRRKAMEERQRLAALKP
;
A
#
# COMPACT_ATOMS: atom_id res chain seq x y z
N MET A 1 15.28 0.10 -14.40
CA MET A 1 14.76 0.50 -13.08
C MET A 1 13.41 1.16 -13.34
N PRO A 2 12.32 0.74 -12.66
CA PRO A 2 11.02 1.38 -12.85
C PRO A 2 11.12 2.88 -12.49
N SER A 3 10.44 3.71 -13.27
CA SER A 3 10.32 5.15 -13.01
C SER A 3 9.56 5.40 -11.71
N SER A 4 9.78 6.56 -11.09
CA SER A 4 9.02 6.99 -9.92
C SER A 4 7.51 7.02 -10.20
N GLY A 5 7.11 7.40 -11.41
CA GLY A 5 5.72 7.35 -11.86
C GLY A 5 5.13 5.94 -11.88
N GLU A 6 5.87 4.94 -12.34
CA GLU A 6 5.44 3.53 -12.30
C GLU A 6 5.31 3.01 -10.86
N ILE A 7 6.24 3.40 -9.98
CA ILE A 7 6.21 3.01 -8.57
C ILE A 7 4.99 3.61 -7.87
N ARG A 8 4.70 4.91 -8.10
CA ARG A 8 3.51 5.57 -7.54
C ARG A 8 2.21 4.95 -8.06
N ARG A 9 2.15 4.56 -9.34
CA ARG A 9 0.99 3.83 -9.89
C ARG A 9 0.78 2.48 -9.20
N LYS A 10 1.86 1.73 -8.93
CA LYS A 10 1.77 0.47 -8.18
C LYS A 10 1.33 0.70 -6.74
N ALA A 11 1.83 1.73 -6.07
CA ALA A 11 1.39 2.12 -4.73
C ALA A 11 -0.12 2.46 -4.70
N ALA A 12 -0.61 3.21 -5.69
CA ALA A 12 -2.04 3.49 -5.84
C ALA A 12 -2.87 2.21 -6.03
N GLY A 13 -2.35 1.22 -6.77
CA GLY A 13 -2.99 -0.10 -6.88
C GLY A 13 -3.12 -0.83 -5.53
N VAL A 14 -2.08 -0.78 -4.69
CA VAL A 14 -2.12 -1.32 -3.33
C VAL A 14 -3.19 -0.62 -2.48
N ARG A 15 -3.30 0.70 -2.61
CA ARG A 15 -4.33 1.48 -1.91
C ARG A 15 -5.74 1.05 -2.31
N VAL A 16 -6.03 0.93 -3.60
CA VAL A 16 -7.36 0.49 -4.10
C VAL A 16 -7.73 -0.87 -3.52
N ILE A 17 -6.80 -1.84 -3.56
CA ILE A 17 -7.02 -3.18 -2.98
C ILE A 17 -7.30 -3.08 -1.48
N SER A 18 -6.60 -2.19 -0.76
CA SER A 18 -6.79 -1.98 0.67
C SER A 18 -8.17 -1.40 0.99
N GLU A 19 -8.64 -0.45 0.17
CA GLU A 19 -9.98 0.13 0.27
C GLU A 19 -11.06 -0.92 -0.02
N ASP A 20 -10.86 -1.79 -1.02
CA ASP A 20 -11.77 -2.90 -1.31
C ASP A 20 -11.86 -3.90 -0.13
N ILE A 21 -10.72 -4.29 0.44
CA ILE A 21 -10.69 -5.18 1.63
C ILE A 21 -11.40 -4.52 2.81
N ARG A 22 -11.18 -3.22 3.06
CA ARG A 22 -11.89 -2.48 4.12
C ARG A 22 -13.39 -2.51 3.90
N ARG A 23 -13.86 -2.21 2.68
CA ARG A 23 -15.29 -2.21 2.35
C ARG A 23 -15.91 -3.59 2.58
N GLU A 24 -15.26 -4.65 2.12
CA GLU A 24 -15.80 -6.00 2.25
C GLU A 24 -15.77 -6.49 3.71
N SER A 25 -14.70 -6.16 4.45
CA SER A 25 -14.61 -6.44 5.89
C SER A 25 -15.74 -5.77 6.69
N SER A 26 -16.08 -4.52 6.39
CA SER A 26 -17.20 -3.82 7.03
C SER A 26 -18.54 -4.51 6.77
N LYS A 27 -18.76 -5.04 5.56
CA LYS A 27 -19.98 -5.82 5.25
C LYS A 27 -20.05 -7.08 6.09
N TYR A 28 -18.97 -7.86 6.16
CA TYR A 28 -18.95 -9.07 6.96
C TYR A 28 -19.12 -8.79 8.45
N GLN A 29 -18.56 -7.70 8.96
CA GLN A 29 -18.74 -7.26 10.34
C GLN A 29 -20.22 -7.02 10.64
N SER A 30 -20.94 -6.35 9.71
CA SER A 30 -22.38 -6.12 9.81
C SER A 30 -23.15 -7.44 9.81
N VAL A 31 -22.87 -8.34 8.85
CA VAL A 31 -23.54 -9.63 8.73
C VAL A 31 -23.34 -10.48 10.00
N VAL A 32 -22.12 -10.52 10.55
CA VAL A 32 -21.85 -11.23 11.80
C VAL A 32 -22.60 -10.59 12.97
N GLY A 33 -22.67 -9.26 13.01
CA GLY A 33 -23.50 -8.54 13.97
C GLY A 33 -24.97 -8.97 13.90
N ASP A 34 -25.54 -9.01 12.70
CA ASP A 34 -26.93 -9.39 12.45
C ASP A 34 -27.18 -10.85 12.84
N VAL A 35 -26.32 -11.78 12.41
CA VAL A 35 -26.41 -13.21 12.77
C VAL A 35 -26.37 -13.40 14.28
N SER A 36 -25.56 -12.61 14.99
CA SER A 36 -25.44 -12.65 16.44
C SER A 36 -26.72 -12.21 17.17
N THR A 37 -27.64 -11.51 16.50
CA THR A 37 -28.90 -11.08 17.11
C THR A 37 -29.90 -12.22 17.29
N TRP A 38 -29.91 -13.21 16.39
CA TRP A 38 -30.89 -14.32 16.41
C TRP A 38 -30.26 -15.70 16.63
N TRP A 39 -28.98 -15.90 16.31
CA TRP A 39 -28.27 -17.14 16.62
C TRP A 39 -27.64 -17.08 18.02
N LYS A 40 -28.41 -17.48 19.03
CA LYS A 40 -27.98 -17.49 20.44
C LYS A 40 -27.37 -18.84 20.85
N GLY A 41 -26.76 -18.86 22.03
CA GLY A 41 -26.16 -20.06 22.64
C GLY A 41 -24.69 -20.27 22.30
N GLU A 42 -24.21 -21.47 22.56
CA GLU A 42 -22.80 -21.85 22.41
C GLU A 42 -22.36 -21.77 20.94
N ALA A 43 -23.17 -22.26 20.00
CA ALA A 43 -22.88 -22.18 18.56
C ALA A 43 -22.69 -20.73 18.07
N GLY A 44 -23.56 -19.80 18.47
CA GLY A 44 -23.42 -18.38 18.13
C GLY A 44 -22.21 -17.72 18.79
N THR A 45 -21.81 -18.19 19.98
CA THR A 45 -20.59 -17.72 20.65
C THR A 45 -19.34 -18.23 19.92
N SER A 46 -19.28 -19.51 19.58
CA SER A 46 -18.17 -20.10 18.82
C SER A 46 -18.01 -19.46 17.44
N PHE A 47 -19.11 -19.19 16.74
CA PHE A 47 -19.10 -18.46 15.47
C PHE A 47 -18.48 -17.06 15.60
N ARG A 48 -18.94 -16.26 16.59
CA ARG A 48 -18.39 -14.92 16.85
C ARG A 48 -16.90 -14.95 17.19
N THR A 49 -16.49 -15.88 18.05
CA THR A 49 -15.09 -16.04 18.44
C THR A 49 -14.22 -16.42 17.24
N GLY A 50 -14.69 -17.32 16.37
CA GLY A 50 -14.00 -17.65 15.12
C GLY A 50 -13.88 -16.43 14.21
N TYR A 51 -14.96 -15.65 14.06
CA TYR A 51 -14.95 -14.43 13.25
C TYR A 51 -14.02 -13.35 13.81
N GLN A 52 -13.89 -13.22 15.15
CA GLN A 52 -12.95 -12.28 15.76
C GLN A 52 -11.50 -12.54 15.32
N GLN A 53 -11.12 -13.82 15.14
CA GLN A 53 -9.79 -14.14 14.63
C GLN A 53 -9.63 -13.66 13.19
N ILE A 54 -10.61 -13.94 12.32
CA ILE A 54 -10.61 -13.46 10.93
C ILE A 54 -10.52 -11.93 10.87
N HIS A 55 -11.27 -11.22 11.72
CA HIS A 55 -11.23 -9.76 11.78
C HIS A 55 -9.85 -9.22 12.20
N ARG A 56 -9.16 -9.88 13.13
CA ARG A 56 -7.77 -9.53 13.49
C ARG A 56 -6.82 -9.74 12.31
N ASP A 57 -6.92 -10.87 11.63
CA ASP A 57 -6.07 -11.19 10.48
C ASP A 57 -6.27 -10.16 9.34
N ILE A 58 -7.52 -9.76 9.08
CA ILE A 58 -7.85 -8.69 8.12
C ILE A 58 -7.23 -7.36 8.57
N SER A 59 -7.34 -7.01 9.85
CA SER A 59 -6.77 -5.77 10.39
C SER A 59 -5.24 -5.73 10.22
N ASP A 60 -4.56 -6.84 10.47
CA ASP A 60 -3.11 -6.95 10.29
C ASP A 60 -2.70 -6.94 8.81
N LEU A 61 -3.50 -7.55 7.93
CA LEU A 61 -3.29 -7.46 6.49
C LEU A 61 -3.40 -6.01 6.01
N LEU A 62 -4.42 -5.27 6.45
CA LEU A 62 -4.62 -3.86 6.08
C LEU A 62 -3.44 -2.99 6.52
N ARG A 63 -2.90 -3.21 7.74
CA ARG A 63 -1.68 -2.52 8.21
C ARG A 63 -0.46 -2.83 7.34
N LYS A 64 -0.30 -4.09 6.90
CA LYS A 64 0.79 -4.49 6.02
C LYS A 64 0.67 -3.84 4.64
N LEU A 65 -0.55 -3.74 4.10
CA LEU A 65 -0.79 -3.08 2.81
C LEU A 65 -0.55 -1.57 2.88
N GLU A 66 -0.99 -0.91 3.96
CA GLU A 66 -0.70 0.51 4.19
C GLU A 66 0.81 0.77 4.33
N SER A 67 1.53 -0.11 5.04
CA SER A 67 3.00 -0.07 5.11
C SER A 67 3.64 -0.24 3.73
N LEU A 68 3.12 -1.14 2.90
CA LEU A 68 3.61 -1.39 1.54
C LEU A 68 3.36 -0.19 0.63
N GLU A 69 2.15 0.39 0.66
CA GLU A 69 1.81 1.61 -0.07
C GLU A 69 2.78 2.74 0.28
N SER A 70 3.00 3.00 1.57
CA SER A 70 3.89 4.06 2.04
C SER A 70 5.36 3.82 1.62
N LYS A 71 5.85 2.59 1.76
CA LYS A 71 7.21 2.22 1.34
C LYS A 71 7.42 2.38 -0.16
N LEU A 72 6.42 2.03 -0.98
CA LEU A 72 6.48 2.20 -2.43
C LEU A 72 6.35 3.67 -2.82
N GLY A 73 5.26 4.32 -2.42
CA GLY A 73 4.87 5.65 -2.86
C GLY A 73 5.77 6.75 -2.35
N SER A 74 6.14 6.71 -1.06
CA SER A 74 6.97 7.74 -0.45
C SER A 74 8.44 7.37 -0.55
N ASN A 75 8.86 6.22 -0.04
CA ASN A 75 10.30 5.96 0.12
C ASN A 75 10.96 5.62 -1.21
N LEU A 76 10.44 4.63 -1.93
CA LEU A 76 11.08 4.12 -3.15
C LEU A 76 10.95 5.11 -4.31
N ALA A 77 9.76 5.70 -4.52
CA ALA A 77 9.58 6.67 -5.60
C ALA A 77 10.47 7.92 -5.39
N HIS A 78 10.57 8.46 -4.18
CA HIS A 78 11.46 9.59 -3.90
C HIS A 78 12.94 9.23 -4.02
N ALA A 79 13.34 8.01 -3.64
CA ALA A 79 14.70 7.54 -3.86
C ALA A 79 15.05 7.49 -5.36
N VAL A 80 14.10 7.05 -6.20
CA VAL A 80 14.25 7.01 -7.66
C VAL A 80 14.31 8.41 -8.25
N ASP A 81 13.41 9.32 -7.85
CA ASP A 81 13.42 10.72 -8.27
C ASP A 81 14.79 11.37 -7.98
N ARG A 82 15.31 11.21 -6.75
CA ARG A 82 16.62 11.75 -6.36
C ARG A 82 17.76 11.15 -7.19
N ALA A 83 17.75 9.83 -7.41
CA ALA A 83 18.79 9.16 -8.18
C ALA A 83 18.76 9.54 -9.67
N GLU A 84 17.60 9.86 -10.23
CA GLU A 84 17.46 10.38 -11.59
C GLU A 84 17.91 11.84 -11.71
N GLU A 85 17.55 12.68 -10.74
CA GLU A 85 17.98 14.08 -10.68
C GLU A 85 19.49 14.20 -10.54
N GLU A 86 20.12 13.39 -9.68
CA GLU A 86 21.58 13.37 -9.53
C GLU A 86 22.28 12.94 -10.84
N ARG A 87 21.73 11.94 -11.54
CA ARG A 87 22.23 11.52 -12.86
C ARG A 87 22.11 12.63 -13.90
N ARG A 88 20.96 13.33 -13.95
CA ARG A 88 20.76 14.46 -14.87
C ARG A 88 21.71 15.62 -14.57
N ARG A 89 21.93 15.94 -13.30
CA ARG A 89 22.84 17.01 -12.88
C ARG A 89 24.28 16.70 -13.32
N LYS A 90 24.78 15.50 -13.01
CA LYS A 90 26.13 15.07 -13.44
C LYS A 90 26.31 15.11 -14.96
N ALA A 91 25.31 14.63 -15.71
CA ALA A 91 25.36 14.66 -17.17
C ALA A 91 25.37 16.10 -17.74
N MET A 92 24.65 17.04 -17.10
CA MET A 92 24.69 18.45 -17.49
C MET A 92 26.05 19.10 -17.18
N GLU A 93 26.59 18.85 -15.99
CA GLU A 93 27.93 19.33 -15.59
C GLU A 93 29.02 18.81 -16.54
N GLU A 94 28.96 17.53 -16.91
CA GLU A 94 29.92 16.92 -17.86
C GLU A 94 29.78 17.52 -19.26
N ARG A 95 28.55 17.72 -19.76
CA ARG A 95 28.32 18.39 -21.04
C ARG A 95 28.84 19.82 -21.06
N GLN A 96 28.66 20.57 -19.97
CA GLN A 96 29.19 21.93 -19.85
C GLN A 96 30.72 21.93 -19.82
N ARG A 97 31.35 20.99 -19.12
CA ARG A 97 32.81 20.83 -19.12
C ARG A 97 33.33 20.52 -20.53
N LEU A 98 32.72 19.55 -21.21
CA LEU A 98 33.12 19.18 -22.57
C LEU A 98 32.91 20.32 -23.58
N ALA A 99 31.87 21.13 -23.42
CA ALA A 99 31.63 22.32 -24.24
C ALA A 99 32.67 23.43 -23.96
N ALA A 100 33.09 23.60 -22.71
CA ALA A 100 34.12 24.58 -22.33
C ALA A 100 35.55 24.15 -22.74
N LEU A 101 35.78 22.86 -22.95
CA LEU A 101 37.06 22.27 -23.40
C LEU A 101 37.19 22.21 -24.93
N LYS A 102 36.15 22.59 -25.69
CA LYS A 102 36.18 22.62 -27.15
C LYS A 102 36.54 24.05 -27.61
N PRO A 103 37.72 24.29 -28.23
CA PRO A 103 38.14 25.60 -28.72
C PRO A 103 37.33 26.09 -29.93
#